data_AF-A0A917YFE0-F1
#
_entry.id   AF-A0A917YFE0-F1
#
_cell.length_a   1.000
_cell.length_b   1.000
_cell.length_c   1.000
_cell.angle_alpha   90.00
_cell.angle_beta   90.00
_cell.angle_gamma   90.00
#
_symmetry.space_group_name_H-M   'P 1'
#
loop_
_entity.id
_entity.type
_entity.pdbx_description
1 polymer ?
#
loop_
_entity_poly.entity_id
_entity_poly.type
_entity_poly.pdbx_seq_one_letter_code
_entity_poly.pdbx_strand_id
1 'polypeptide(L)'
;MDYRPLLAQHAVQLTHDTPRWDDAAQIAGLDPYVCKASYVCGVMREFMQASGLNFEHNYHLGSLFLALDATELLGRIVSGKRGTDGSTEVLRTGVRYLEGHADPQARPLPHSAAQYAKLRNFAGHGAAQLARTVAFTPDSTQLLLRHLAYVLNTMWEDPSLSANLAAAEIHPLFTVVKGNRQPVYVRDTQEHLMTSQPADGLEHDCWRYDEAAILDNSSPSASGTA
;
A
#
# COMPACT_ATOMS: atom_id res chain seq x y z
N MET A 1 20.17 3.42 -11.96
CA MET A 1 19.54 2.44 -12.89
C MET A 1 18.15 3.00 -13.20
N ASP A 2 17.68 2.90 -14.44
CA ASP A 2 16.33 3.38 -14.82
C ASP A 2 15.32 2.24 -14.61
N TYR A 3 14.36 2.45 -13.73
CA TYR A 3 13.32 1.49 -13.31
C TYR A 3 11.96 1.76 -13.95
N ARG A 4 11.81 2.82 -14.76
CA ARG A 4 10.54 3.06 -15.49
C ARG A 4 10.07 1.87 -16.32
N PRO A 5 10.96 1.06 -16.95
CA PRO A 5 10.54 -0.13 -17.69
C PRO A 5 9.78 -1.16 -16.84
N LEU A 6 9.95 -1.21 -15.52
CA LEU A 6 9.22 -2.14 -14.65
C LEU A 6 7.70 -1.99 -14.81
N LEU A 7 7.21 -0.75 -14.85
CA LEU A 7 5.77 -0.47 -14.98
C LEU A 7 5.24 -0.70 -16.40
N ALA A 8 6.12 -0.94 -17.38
CA ALA A 8 5.78 -1.18 -18.77
C ALA A 8 6.02 -2.65 -19.21
N GLN A 9 6.76 -3.43 -18.41
CA GLN A 9 7.30 -4.75 -18.78
C GLN A 9 6.22 -5.76 -19.18
N HIS A 10 5.00 -5.59 -18.68
CA HIS A 10 3.84 -6.43 -18.96
C HIS A 10 2.59 -5.60 -19.28
N ALA A 11 2.77 -4.41 -19.85
CA ALA A 11 1.66 -3.53 -20.19
C ALA A 11 0.63 -4.23 -21.09
N VAL A 12 -0.63 -4.14 -20.70
CA VAL A 12 -1.76 -4.66 -21.46
C VAL A 12 -2.79 -3.56 -21.66
N GLN A 13 -3.62 -3.71 -22.69
CA GLN A 13 -4.70 -2.75 -22.94
C GLN A 13 -5.66 -2.69 -21.74
N LEU A 14 -6.02 -1.48 -21.32
CA LEU A 14 -7.07 -1.29 -20.33
C LEU A 14 -8.40 -1.81 -20.89
N THR A 15 -9.11 -2.60 -20.10
CA THR A 15 -10.32 -3.30 -20.57
C THR A 15 -11.59 -2.45 -20.50
N HIS A 16 -11.68 -1.58 -19.49
CA HIS A 16 -12.90 -0.82 -19.18
C HIS A 16 -12.68 0.67 -18.89
N ASP A 17 -11.48 1.04 -18.44
CA ASP A 17 -11.20 2.40 -17.96
C ASP A 17 -10.35 3.22 -18.95
N THR A 18 -10.17 2.75 -20.19
CA THR A 18 -9.38 3.41 -21.23
C THR A 18 -9.75 4.89 -21.40
N PRO A 19 -11.02 5.27 -21.59
CA PRO A 19 -11.37 6.69 -21.78
C PRO A 19 -11.06 7.57 -20.57
N ARG A 20 -10.98 6.98 -19.36
CA ARG A 20 -10.66 7.70 -18.12
C ARG A 20 -9.17 7.95 -17.98
N TRP A 21 -8.37 6.98 -18.42
CA TRP A 21 -6.91 7.06 -18.36
C TRP A 21 -6.29 7.72 -19.59
N ASP A 22 -7.00 7.79 -20.74
CA ASP A 22 -6.53 8.45 -21.96
C ASP A 22 -6.20 9.93 -21.73
N ASP A 23 -7.01 10.64 -20.97
CA ASP A 23 -6.78 12.06 -20.62
C ASP A 23 -5.52 12.22 -19.75
N ALA A 24 -5.37 11.40 -18.71
CA ALA A 24 -4.16 11.38 -17.88
C ALA A 24 -2.92 11.00 -18.70
N ALA A 25 -3.05 10.00 -19.57
CA ALA A 25 -2.01 9.51 -20.47
C ALA A 25 -1.56 10.57 -21.47
N GLN A 26 -2.51 11.31 -22.06
CA GLN A 26 -2.23 12.43 -22.96
C GLN A 26 -1.49 13.56 -22.24
N ILE A 27 -1.94 13.93 -21.03
CA ILE A 27 -1.27 14.96 -20.23
C ILE A 27 0.14 14.52 -19.84
N ALA A 28 0.33 13.25 -19.45
CA ALA A 28 1.63 12.74 -19.01
C ALA A 28 2.59 12.34 -20.15
N GLY A 29 2.06 12.10 -21.36
CA GLY A 29 2.82 11.55 -22.48
C GLY A 29 3.17 10.07 -22.31
N LEU A 30 2.27 9.28 -21.73
CA LEU A 30 2.47 7.85 -21.40
C LEU A 30 1.39 6.98 -22.05
N ASP A 31 1.61 5.67 -22.07
CA ASP A 31 0.54 4.70 -22.33
C ASP A 31 -0.48 4.70 -21.17
N PRO A 32 -1.81 4.54 -21.42
CA PRO A 32 -2.82 4.53 -20.36
C PRO A 32 -2.57 3.51 -19.25
N TYR A 33 -2.07 2.32 -19.57
CA TYR A 33 -1.70 1.32 -18.57
C TYR A 33 -0.53 1.81 -17.71
N VAL A 34 0.52 2.32 -18.33
CA VAL A 34 1.70 2.84 -17.61
C VAL A 34 1.33 4.03 -16.74
N CYS A 35 0.42 4.89 -17.22
CA CYS A 35 -0.15 5.99 -16.45
C CYS A 35 -0.89 5.50 -15.19
N LYS A 36 -1.73 4.47 -15.34
CA LYS A 36 -2.43 3.80 -14.23
C LYS A 36 -1.47 3.14 -13.24
N ALA A 37 -0.48 2.41 -13.73
CA ALA A 37 0.54 1.78 -12.90
C ALA A 37 1.35 2.81 -12.10
N SER A 38 1.72 3.92 -12.74
CA SER A 38 2.44 5.03 -12.09
C SER A 38 1.60 5.68 -10.99
N TYR A 39 0.32 5.94 -11.27
CA TYR A 39 -0.60 6.48 -10.28
C TYR A 39 -0.74 5.55 -9.07
N VAL A 40 -0.93 4.25 -9.31
CA VAL A 40 -1.05 3.25 -8.25
C VAL A 40 0.21 3.18 -7.40
N CYS A 41 1.38 3.15 -8.03
CA CYS A 41 2.67 3.19 -7.33
C CYS A 41 2.76 4.45 -6.44
N GLY A 42 2.44 5.62 -6.99
CA GLY A 42 2.41 6.88 -6.26
C GLY A 42 1.43 6.89 -5.07
N VAL A 43 0.21 6.41 -5.23
CA VAL A 43 -0.78 6.33 -4.14
C VAL A 43 -0.30 5.37 -3.04
N MET A 44 0.28 4.23 -3.40
CA MET A 44 0.85 3.31 -2.40
C MET A 44 2.00 3.97 -1.63
N ARG A 45 2.91 4.67 -2.32
CA ARG A 45 3.99 5.44 -1.69
C ARG A 45 3.45 6.48 -0.71
N GLU A 46 2.46 7.28 -1.12
CA GLU A 46 1.83 8.30 -0.27
C GLU A 46 1.26 7.68 1.01
N PHE A 47 0.44 6.63 0.90
CA PHE A 47 -0.14 5.98 2.06
C PHE A 47 0.92 5.37 2.98
N MET A 48 1.97 4.77 2.42
CA MET A 48 3.07 4.23 3.22
C MET A 48 3.88 5.32 3.92
N GLN A 49 4.18 6.44 3.24
CA GLN A 49 4.87 7.59 3.85
C GLN A 49 4.04 8.22 4.97
N ALA A 50 2.76 8.50 4.70
CA ALA A 50 1.85 9.05 5.69
C ALA A 50 1.61 8.08 6.86
N SER A 51 1.58 6.77 6.60
CA SER A 51 1.50 5.76 7.64
C SER A 51 2.77 5.74 8.50
N GLY A 52 3.96 5.79 7.88
CA GLY A 52 5.25 5.87 8.58
C GLY A 52 5.37 7.12 9.46
N LEU A 53 4.97 8.29 8.94
CA LEU A 53 4.93 9.54 9.70
C LEU A 53 4.02 9.43 10.94
N ASN A 54 2.82 8.87 10.77
CA ASN A 54 1.92 8.63 11.90
C ASN A 54 2.51 7.62 12.90
N PHE A 55 3.24 6.61 12.42
CA PHE A 55 3.89 5.63 13.27
C PHE A 55 4.97 6.28 14.14
N GLU A 56 5.84 7.10 13.54
CA GLU A 56 6.92 7.83 14.20
C GLU A 56 6.38 8.76 15.32
N HIS A 57 5.21 9.36 15.11
CA HIS A 57 4.56 10.22 16.10
C HIS A 57 3.60 9.48 17.05
N ASN A 58 3.64 8.15 17.12
CA ASN A 58 2.80 7.31 17.99
C ASN A 58 1.28 7.39 17.71
N TYR A 59 0.87 7.86 16.54
CA TYR A 59 -0.52 7.81 16.07
C TYR A 59 -0.84 6.44 15.45
N HIS A 60 -0.69 5.37 16.25
CA HIS A 60 -0.65 4.00 15.73
C HIS A 60 -1.93 3.54 15.01
N LEU A 61 -3.12 3.98 15.44
CA LEU A 61 -4.37 3.65 14.75
C LEU A 61 -4.49 4.34 13.38
N GLY A 62 -4.07 5.60 13.29
CA GLY A 62 -4.03 6.33 12.01
C GLY A 62 -2.99 5.74 11.07
N SER A 63 -1.83 5.38 11.61
CA SER A 63 -0.79 4.65 10.90
C SER A 63 -1.29 3.32 10.34
N LEU A 64 -1.95 2.50 11.18
CA LEU A 64 -2.54 1.24 10.74
C LEU A 64 -3.59 1.45 9.64
N PHE A 65 -4.46 2.45 9.80
CA PHE A 65 -5.52 2.72 8.83
C PHE A 65 -4.95 3.00 7.44
N LEU A 66 -3.91 3.85 7.35
CA LEU A 66 -3.25 4.17 6.09
C LEU A 66 -2.50 2.98 5.48
N ALA A 67 -1.81 2.18 6.30
CA ALA A 67 -1.18 0.94 5.82
C ALA A 67 -2.23 -0.04 5.25
N LEU A 68 -3.41 -0.11 5.87
CA LEU A 68 -4.51 -0.95 5.39
C LEU A 68 -5.19 -0.36 4.14
N ASP A 69 -5.18 0.96 3.92
CA ASP A 69 -5.63 1.56 2.65
C ASP A 69 -4.67 1.21 1.49
N ALA A 70 -3.35 1.26 1.71
CA ALA A 70 -2.38 0.74 0.75
C ALA A 70 -2.58 -0.76 0.48
N THR A 71 -2.88 -1.53 1.53
CA THR A 71 -3.17 -2.97 1.42
C THR A 71 -4.48 -3.24 0.67
N GLU A 72 -5.53 -2.42 0.85
CA GLU A 72 -6.74 -2.54 0.04
C GLU A 72 -6.44 -2.24 -1.44
N LEU A 73 -5.68 -1.19 -1.73
CA LEU A 73 -5.29 -0.87 -3.09
C LEU A 73 -4.55 -2.04 -3.75
N LEU A 74 -3.59 -2.64 -3.04
CA LEU A 74 -2.94 -3.89 -3.47
C LEU A 74 -3.95 -5.01 -3.72
N GLY A 75 -4.88 -5.24 -2.79
CA GLY A 75 -5.93 -6.25 -2.96
C GLY A 75 -6.83 -6.01 -4.18
N ARG A 76 -7.05 -4.75 -4.56
CA ARG A 76 -7.81 -4.37 -5.74
C ARG A 76 -7.05 -4.71 -7.02
N ILE A 77 -5.75 -4.44 -7.02
CA ILE A 77 -4.83 -4.82 -8.12
C ILE A 77 -4.79 -6.33 -8.27
N VAL A 78 -4.59 -7.06 -7.17
CA VAL A 78 -4.45 -8.53 -7.18
C VAL A 78 -5.73 -9.22 -7.62
N SER A 79 -6.90 -8.68 -7.28
CA SER A 79 -8.19 -9.31 -7.63
C SER A 79 -8.81 -8.81 -8.94
N GLY A 80 -8.35 -7.68 -9.48
CA GLY A 80 -9.02 -7.02 -10.62
C GLY A 80 -10.45 -6.56 -10.32
N LYS A 81 -10.81 -6.43 -9.03
CA LYS A 81 -12.19 -6.13 -8.61
C LYS A 81 -12.62 -4.73 -9.06
N ARG A 82 -13.91 -4.63 -9.39
CA ARG A 82 -14.62 -3.41 -9.74
C ARG A 82 -15.74 -3.14 -8.73
N GLY A 83 -16.18 -1.88 -8.62
CA GLY A 83 -17.27 -1.45 -7.74
C GLY A 83 -16.88 -1.16 -6.28
N THR A 84 -17.89 -0.79 -5.50
CA THR A 84 -17.80 -0.38 -4.08
C THR A 84 -18.14 -1.50 -3.09
N ASP A 85 -18.92 -2.49 -3.53
CA ASP A 85 -19.41 -3.59 -2.70
C ASP A 85 -18.33 -4.65 -2.54
N GLY A 86 -17.41 -4.41 -1.61
CA GLY A 86 -16.37 -5.39 -1.33
C GLY A 86 -15.08 -4.87 -0.71
N SER A 87 -14.97 -3.59 -0.29
CA SER A 87 -13.76 -3.03 0.32
C SER A 87 -13.15 -3.92 1.42
N THR A 88 -13.99 -4.52 2.28
CA THR A 88 -13.51 -5.49 3.29
C THR A 88 -12.89 -6.75 2.67
N GLU A 89 -13.50 -7.31 1.62
CA GLU A 89 -12.94 -8.49 0.96
C GLU A 89 -11.74 -8.15 0.09
N VAL A 90 -11.72 -6.97 -0.54
CA VAL A 90 -10.56 -6.44 -1.27
C VAL A 90 -9.38 -6.30 -0.32
N LEU A 91 -9.57 -5.71 0.86
CA LEU A 91 -8.55 -5.64 1.90
C LEU A 91 -8.06 -7.03 2.29
N ARG A 92 -8.96 -7.99 2.52
CA ARG A 92 -8.58 -9.36 2.86
C ARG A 92 -7.77 -10.03 1.75
N THR A 93 -8.11 -9.79 0.49
CA THR A 93 -7.30 -10.24 -0.65
C THR A 93 -5.91 -9.64 -0.59
N GLY A 94 -5.78 -8.34 -0.32
CA GLY A 94 -4.49 -7.67 -0.17
C GLY A 94 -3.64 -8.29 0.94
N VAL A 95 -4.22 -8.50 2.13
CA VAL A 95 -3.52 -9.16 3.25
C VAL A 95 -3.08 -10.57 2.88
N ARG A 96 -3.96 -11.39 2.28
CA ARG A 96 -3.62 -12.75 1.84
C ARG A 96 -2.48 -12.74 0.80
N TYR A 97 -2.45 -11.74 -0.07
CA TYR A 97 -1.35 -11.57 -1.00
C TYR A 97 -0.05 -11.23 -0.27
N LEU A 98 -0.07 -10.33 0.72
CA LEU A 98 1.11 -10.06 1.56
C LEU A 98 1.58 -11.30 2.32
N GLU A 99 0.67 -12.14 2.82
CA GLU A 99 1.02 -13.41 3.49
C GLU A 99 1.70 -14.40 2.53
N GLY A 100 1.25 -14.47 1.27
CA GLY A 100 1.80 -15.36 0.24
C GLY A 100 3.01 -14.80 -0.52
N HIS A 101 3.23 -13.49 -0.48
CA HIS A 101 4.29 -12.76 -1.18
C HIS A 101 5.08 -11.87 -0.21
N ALA A 102 5.37 -12.43 0.96
CA ALA A 102 6.07 -11.74 2.04
C ALA A 102 7.56 -11.52 1.72
N ASP A 103 8.11 -10.38 2.16
CA ASP A 103 9.55 -10.21 2.36
C ASP A 103 10.12 -11.43 3.11
N PRO A 104 11.04 -12.21 2.50
CA PRO A 104 11.59 -13.41 3.12
C PRO A 104 12.46 -13.11 4.36
N GLN A 105 12.86 -11.86 4.56
CA GLN A 105 13.63 -11.42 5.73
C GLN A 105 12.73 -10.89 6.86
N ALA A 106 11.43 -10.66 6.61
CA ALA A 106 10.51 -10.13 7.59
C ALA A 106 9.80 -11.24 8.38
N ARG A 107 9.42 -10.95 9.62
CA ARG A 107 8.51 -11.82 10.39
C ARG A 107 7.13 -11.85 9.74
N PRO A 108 6.35 -12.95 9.88
CA PRO A 108 4.98 -13.00 9.39
C PRO A 108 4.07 -11.94 10.02
N LEU A 109 3.02 -11.55 9.29
CA LEU A 109 2.00 -10.65 9.83
C LEU A 109 1.37 -11.20 11.12
N PRO A 110 1.22 -10.38 12.18
CA PRO A 110 0.71 -10.83 13.49
C PRO A 110 -0.81 -11.05 13.53
N HIS A 111 -1.52 -10.68 12.46
CA HIS A 111 -2.97 -10.80 12.37
C HIS A 111 -3.38 -11.43 11.03
N SER A 112 -4.40 -12.27 11.07
CA SER A 112 -5.05 -12.77 9.86
C SER A 112 -5.76 -11.64 9.10
N ALA A 113 -6.00 -11.85 7.81
CA ALA A 113 -6.83 -10.98 6.97
C ALA A 113 -8.18 -10.59 7.61
N ALA A 114 -8.83 -11.53 8.31
CA ALA A 114 -10.10 -11.26 8.99
C ALA A 114 -9.95 -10.33 10.20
N GLN A 115 -8.84 -10.43 10.94
CA GLN A 115 -8.53 -9.55 12.06
C GLN A 115 -8.14 -8.15 11.59
N TYR A 116 -7.33 -8.02 10.54
CA TYR A 116 -7.03 -6.71 9.95
C TYR A 116 -8.27 -5.98 9.44
N ALA A 117 -9.22 -6.69 8.83
CA ALA A 117 -10.50 -6.09 8.47
C ALA A 117 -11.27 -5.55 9.68
N LYS A 118 -11.27 -6.27 10.81
CA LYS A 118 -11.89 -5.79 12.06
C LYS A 118 -11.17 -4.56 12.62
N LEU A 119 -9.84 -4.56 12.60
CA LEU A 119 -9.02 -3.45 13.06
C LEU A 119 -9.22 -2.20 12.21
N ARG A 120 -9.29 -2.32 10.87
CA ARG A 120 -9.60 -1.19 9.99
C ARG A 120 -10.97 -0.60 10.28
N ASN A 121 -11.99 -1.45 10.42
CA ASN A 121 -13.34 -1.01 10.72
C ASN A 121 -13.41 -0.30 12.08
N PHE A 122 -12.67 -0.79 13.08
CA PHE A 122 -12.55 -0.12 14.38
C PHE A 122 -11.91 1.27 14.23
N ALA A 123 -10.79 1.37 13.48
CA ALA A 123 -10.10 2.63 13.27
C ALA A 123 -10.92 3.65 12.46
N GLY A 124 -11.70 3.19 11.47
CA GLY A 124 -12.49 4.07 10.57
C GLY A 124 -13.91 4.39 11.02
N HIS A 125 -14.56 3.52 11.80
CA HIS A 125 -15.98 3.66 12.16
C HIS A 125 -16.25 3.69 13.68
N GLY A 126 -15.22 3.61 14.52
CA GLY A 126 -15.30 3.94 15.94
C GLY A 126 -15.32 2.76 16.92
N ALA A 127 -15.13 3.13 18.19
CA ALA A 127 -14.59 2.25 19.23
C ALA A 127 -15.56 1.26 19.89
N ALA A 128 -16.81 1.16 19.42
CA ALA A 128 -17.87 0.55 20.22
C ALA A 128 -17.85 -0.99 20.26
N GLN A 129 -17.20 -1.68 19.31
CA GLN A 129 -17.40 -3.14 19.14
C GLN A 129 -16.17 -3.92 18.63
N LEU A 130 -14.94 -3.57 19.02
CA LEU A 130 -13.82 -4.50 18.79
C LEU A 130 -13.94 -5.66 19.80
N ALA A 131 -14.07 -6.89 19.30
CA ALA A 131 -14.09 -8.06 20.16
C ALA A 131 -12.81 -8.11 21.01
N ARG A 132 -12.94 -8.42 22.31
CA ARG A 132 -11.80 -8.51 23.25
C ARG A 132 -10.67 -9.45 22.80
N THR A 133 -10.94 -10.31 21.83
CA THR A 133 -9.99 -11.26 21.24
C THR A 133 -9.09 -10.65 20.16
N VAL A 134 -9.32 -9.40 19.76
CA VAL A 134 -8.49 -8.70 18.77
C VAL A 134 -7.69 -7.62 19.51
N ALA A 135 -6.41 -7.90 19.75
CA ALA A 135 -5.46 -6.93 20.28
C ALA A 135 -4.68 -6.30 19.13
N PHE A 136 -4.61 -4.97 19.08
CA PHE A 136 -3.71 -4.26 18.19
C PHE A 136 -2.31 -4.19 18.81
N THR A 137 -1.28 -4.43 18.00
CA THR A 137 0.13 -4.24 18.37
C THR A 137 0.81 -3.30 17.37
N PRO A 138 1.71 -2.40 17.79
CA PRO A 138 2.46 -1.54 16.86
C PRO A 138 3.19 -2.32 15.77
N ASP A 139 3.70 -3.51 16.09
CA ASP A 139 4.32 -4.47 15.16
C ASP A 139 3.43 -4.78 13.94
N SER A 140 2.11 -4.74 14.11
CA SER A 140 1.15 -4.98 13.03
C SER A 140 1.30 -3.97 11.91
N THR A 141 1.52 -2.70 12.26
CA THR A 141 1.75 -1.65 11.26
C THR A 141 3.15 -1.72 10.68
N GLN A 142 4.16 -1.93 11.53
CA GLN A 142 5.55 -2.05 11.09
C GLN A 142 5.72 -3.16 10.04
N LEU A 143 5.22 -4.36 10.34
CA LEU A 143 5.33 -5.52 9.45
C LEU A 143 4.48 -5.35 8.19
N LEU A 144 3.29 -4.74 8.28
CA LEU A 144 2.51 -4.38 7.08
C LEU A 144 3.31 -3.47 6.14
N LEU A 145 3.88 -2.38 6.64
CA LEU A 145 4.65 -1.44 5.83
C LEU A 145 5.87 -2.10 5.19
N ARG A 146 6.53 -3.00 5.92
CA ARG A 146 7.65 -3.78 5.39
C ARG A 146 7.26 -4.70 4.25
N HIS A 147 6.23 -5.53 4.43
CA HIS A 147 5.76 -6.40 3.36
C HIS A 147 5.21 -5.60 2.17
N LEU A 148 4.53 -4.48 2.41
CA LEU A 148 4.08 -3.57 1.35
C LEU A 148 5.24 -2.98 0.56
N ALA A 149 6.34 -2.60 1.20
CA ALA A 149 7.51 -2.07 0.53
C ALA A 149 8.18 -3.11 -0.37
N TYR A 150 8.31 -4.33 0.15
CA TYR A 150 8.81 -5.46 -0.64
C TYR A 150 7.91 -5.72 -1.86
N VAL A 151 6.59 -5.86 -1.63
CA VAL A 151 5.63 -6.07 -2.72
C VAL A 151 5.63 -4.93 -3.73
N LEU A 152 5.70 -3.67 -3.28
CA LEU A 152 5.74 -2.52 -4.18
C LEU A 152 6.96 -2.55 -5.10
N ASN A 153 8.09 -3.12 -4.67
CA ASN A 153 9.26 -3.33 -5.51
C ASN A 153 9.11 -4.54 -6.45
N THR A 154 8.46 -5.63 -6.04
CA THR A 154 8.48 -6.91 -6.77
C THR A 154 7.23 -7.19 -7.62
N MET A 155 6.07 -6.63 -7.28
CA MET A 155 4.79 -6.99 -7.91
C MET A 155 4.72 -6.73 -9.43
N TRP A 156 5.54 -5.81 -9.93
CA TRP A 156 5.58 -5.44 -11.34
C TRP A 156 6.23 -6.51 -12.23
N GLU A 157 6.99 -7.42 -11.63
CA GLU A 157 7.62 -8.54 -12.32
C GLU A 157 6.66 -9.73 -12.50
N ASP A 158 5.48 -9.71 -11.86
CA ASP A 158 4.46 -10.75 -11.99
C ASP A 158 3.50 -10.45 -13.16
N PRO A 159 3.63 -11.16 -14.30
CA PRO A 159 2.78 -10.92 -15.46
C PRO A 159 1.30 -11.24 -15.19
N SER A 160 1.00 -12.08 -14.18
CA SER A 160 -0.38 -12.44 -13.84
C SER A 160 -1.17 -11.26 -13.26
N LEU A 161 -0.48 -10.29 -12.64
CA LEU A 161 -1.11 -9.10 -12.07
C LEU A 161 -1.46 -8.05 -13.11
N SER A 162 -0.87 -8.10 -14.30
CA SER A 162 -1.06 -7.05 -15.31
C SER A 162 -2.49 -6.97 -15.83
N ALA A 163 -3.10 -8.14 -16.11
CA ALA A 163 -4.51 -8.21 -16.49
C ALA A 163 -5.44 -7.74 -15.36
N ASN A 164 -5.09 -8.08 -14.11
CA ASN A 164 -5.89 -7.69 -12.95
C ASN A 164 -5.80 -6.18 -12.71
N LEU A 165 -4.62 -5.56 -12.79
CA LEU A 165 -4.47 -4.11 -12.75
C LEU A 165 -5.28 -3.43 -13.85
N ALA A 166 -5.22 -3.95 -15.08
CA ALA A 166 -5.97 -3.38 -16.20
C ALA A 166 -7.49 -3.41 -15.97
N ALA A 167 -8.00 -4.49 -15.38
CA ALA A 167 -9.43 -4.68 -15.08
C ALA A 167 -9.91 -3.94 -13.81
N ALA A 168 -9.03 -3.77 -12.82
CA ALA A 168 -9.36 -3.16 -11.53
C ALA A 168 -9.93 -1.76 -11.69
N GLU A 169 -11.01 -1.44 -10.97
CA GLU A 169 -11.57 -0.08 -11.02
C GLU A 169 -10.74 0.85 -10.13
N ILE A 170 -9.88 1.65 -10.77
CA ILE A 170 -9.02 2.66 -10.13
C ILE A 170 -9.11 3.92 -11.00
N HIS A 171 -9.51 5.03 -10.38
CA HIS A 171 -9.75 6.29 -11.07
C HIS A 171 -8.57 7.24 -10.87
N PRO A 172 -8.11 7.93 -11.93
CA PRO A 172 -7.10 8.96 -11.79
C PRO A 172 -7.66 10.14 -10.99
N LEU A 173 -6.88 10.62 -10.03
CA LEU A 173 -7.08 11.94 -9.45
C LEU A 173 -6.29 12.97 -10.24
N PHE A 174 -6.83 14.17 -10.32
CA PHE A 174 -6.20 15.31 -10.97
C PHE A 174 -6.07 16.46 -9.97
N THR A 175 -4.96 17.18 -10.07
CA THR A 175 -4.71 18.42 -9.35
C THR A 175 -4.41 19.54 -10.35
N VAL A 176 -4.21 20.76 -9.84
CA VAL A 176 -3.81 21.92 -10.65
C VAL A 176 -2.47 22.43 -10.15
N VAL A 177 -1.45 22.38 -11.01
CA VAL A 177 -0.11 22.89 -10.73
C VAL A 177 0.17 24.05 -11.65
N LYS A 178 0.40 25.24 -11.08
CA LYS A 178 0.63 26.49 -11.84
C LYS A 178 -0.45 26.75 -12.90
N GLY A 179 -1.71 26.50 -12.55
CA GLY A 179 -2.86 26.68 -13.46
C GLY A 179 -3.12 25.55 -14.45
N ASN A 180 -2.25 24.53 -14.51
CA ASN A 180 -2.42 23.40 -15.43
C ASN A 180 -2.93 22.17 -14.69
N ARG A 181 -3.95 21.53 -15.26
CA ARG A 181 -4.46 20.24 -14.77
C ARG A 181 -3.39 19.16 -14.98
N GLN A 182 -3.09 18.39 -13.94
CA GLN A 182 -2.08 17.33 -13.93
C GLN A 182 -2.65 16.08 -13.23
N PRO A 183 -2.40 14.87 -13.75
CA PRO A 183 -2.69 13.65 -13.01
C PRO A 183 -1.78 13.58 -11.77
N VAL A 184 -2.36 13.29 -10.62
CA VAL A 184 -1.63 13.22 -9.34
C VAL A 184 -0.63 12.06 -9.39
N TYR A 185 0.56 12.25 -8.83
CA TYR A 185 1.66 11.27 -8.70
C TYR A 185 2.27 10.68 -9.98
N VAL A 186 1.61 10.74 -11.14
CA VAL A 186 2.09 10.04 -12.35
C VAL A 186 3.48 10.51 -12.77
N ARG A 187 3.68 11.82 -12.92
CA ARG A 187 4.98 12.39 -13.34
C ARG A 187 6.04 12.20 -12.27
N ASP A 188 5.72 12.53 -11.02
CA ASP A 188 6.65 12.42 -9.89
C ASP A 188 7.13 10.97 -9.69
N THR A 189 6.24 9.99 -9.89
CA THR A 189 6.60 8.57 -9.85
C THR A 189 7.52 8.19 -11.01
N GLN A 190 7.23 8.65 -12.23
CA GLN A 190 8.11 8.39 -13.37
C GLN A 190 9.50 9.02 -13.18
N GLU A 191 9.57 10.20 -12.57
CA GLU A 191 10.83 10.86 -12.24
C GLU A 191 11.61 10.10 -11.16
N HIS A 192 10.93 9.66 -10.08
CA HIS A 192 11.50 8.80 -9.04
C HIS A 192 12.11 7.52 -9.63
N LEU A 193 11.36 6.85 -10.50
CA LEU A 193 11.78 5.61 -11.14
C LEU A 193 12.97 5.75 -12.09
N MET A 194 13.40 6.97 -12.46
CA MET A 194 14.63 7.14 -13.23
C MET A 194 15.89 6.72 -12.45
N THR A 195 15.82 6.68 -11.12
CA THR A 195 16.99 6.42 -10.27
C THR A 195 16.76 5.38 -9.18
N SER A 196 15.51 5.11 -8.81
CA SER A 196 15.16 4.40 -7.59
C SER A 196 14.04 3.39 -7.83
N GLN A 197 13.99 2.30 -7.05
CA GLN A 197 12.87 1.34 -7.11
C GLN A 197 11.57 1.95 -6.56
N PRO A 198 10.40 1.38 -6.90
CA PRO A 198 9.09 1.88 -6.45
C PRO A 198 8.95 2.19 -4.96
N ALA A 199 9.60 1.46 -4.06
CA ALA A 199 9.51 1.66 -2.61
C ALA A 199 10.74 2.36 -2.01
N ASP A 200 11.75 2.75 -2.80
CA ASP A 200 12.95 3.42 -2.27
C ASP A 200 12.66 4.87 -1.83
N GLY A 201 13.42 5.39 -0.86
CA GLY A 201 13.32 6.80 -0.45
C GLY A 201 11.98 7.19 0.18
N LEU A 202 11.34 6.29 0.93
CA LEU A 202 10.20 6.67 1.78
C LEU A 202 10.76 7.39 3.02
N GLU A 203 10.43 8.66 3.22
CA GLU A 203 11.10 9.54 4.20
C GLU A 203 10.94 9.08 5.67
N HIS A 204 9.82 8.43 6.00
CA HIS A 204 9.51 7.93 7.34
C HIS A 204 9.58 6.41 7.38
N ASP A 205 10.76 5.86 7.09
CA ASP A 205 11.03 4.42 7.05
C ASP A 205 11.50 3.82 8.38
N CYS A 206 11.19 4.47 9.51
CA CYS A 206 11.48 3.99 10.86
C CYS A 206 10.95 2.57 11.17
N TRP A 207 10.06 2.05 10.31
CA TRP A 207 9.56 0.67 10.34
C TRP A 207 10.51 -0.36 9.69
N ARG A 208 11.54 0.06 8.92
CA ARG A 208 12.50 -0.83 8.24
C ARG A 208 13.60 -1.40 9.12
N TYR A 209 13.76 -0.92 10.36
CA TYR A 209 14.82 -1.39 11.23
C TYR A 209 14.57 -2.83 11.68
N ASP A 210 15.60 -3.68 11.56
CA ASP A 210 15.54 -5.10 11.87
C ASP A 210 16.41 -5.54 13.06
N GLU A 211 15.82 -6.44 13.83
CA GLU A 211 16.37 -7.44 14.77
C GLU A 211 16.96 -7.07 16.15
N ALA A 212 17.59 -5.91 16.39
CA ALA A 212 18.25 -5.71 17.71
C ALA A 212 17.36 -5.09 18.81
N ALA A 213 16.34 -4.30 18.47
CA ALA A 213 15.59 -3.51 19.46
C ALA A 213 14.40 -4.26 20.11
N ILE A 214 13.99 -5.42 19.58
CA ILE A 214 12.86 -6.20 20.11
C ILE A 214 13.34 -7.33 21.06
N LEU A 215 14.63 -7.35 21.42
CA LEU A 215 15.16 -8.23 22.47
C LEU A 215 15.09 -7.62 23.88
N ASP A 216 14.64 -6.36 24.03
CA ASP A 216 14.60 -5.67 25.32
C ASP A 216 13.19 -5.26 25.78
N ASN A 217 12.16 -5.98 25.32
CA ASN A 217 10.88 -6.01 26.02
C ASN A 217 10.88 -7.13 27.06
N SER A 218 11.83 -7.07 28.00
CA SER A 218 11.49 -7.41 29.37
C SER A 218 10.29 -6.56 29.73
N SER A 219 9.10 -7.18 29.73
CA SER A 219 7.92 -6.64 30.38
C SER A 219 8.37 -6.04 31.72
N PRO A 220 7.97 -4.80 32.08
CA PRO A 220 8.16 -4.35 33.44
C PRO A 220 7.50 -5.41 34.32
N SER A 221 8.29 -6.13 35.10
CA SER A 221 7.77 -6.99 36.15
C SER A 221 6.87 -6.09 36.99
N ALA A 222 5.59 -6.42 37.07
CA ALA A 222 4.68 -5.78 38.00
C ALA A 222 5.16 -6.10 39.43
N SER A 223 6.14 -5.34 39.92
CA SER A 223 6.50 -5.28 41.32
C SER A 223 5.55 -4.32 42.01
N GLY A 224 4.29 -4.74 42.11
CA GLY A 224 3.33 -4.20 43.06
C GLY A 224 3.23 -5.19 44.22
N THR A 225 4.08 -5.00 45.22
CA THR A 225 3.99 -5.69 46.51
C THR A 225 2.84 -5.11 47.34
N ALA A 226 2.02 -6.03 47.87
CA ALA A 226 1.00 -5.90 48.92
C ALA A 226 -0.32 -5.20 48.55
#